data_AF-K2CHI8-F1
#
_entry.id   AF-K2CHI8-F1
#
_cell.length_a   1.000
_cell.length_b   1.000
_cell.length_c   1.000
_cell.angle_alpha   90.00
_cell.angle_beta   90.00
_cell.angle_gamma   90.00
#
_symmetry.space_group_name_H-M   'P 1'
#
loop_
_entity.id
_entity.type
_entity.pdbx_description
1 polymer ?
#
loop_
_entity_poly.entity_id
_entity_poly.type
_entity_poly.pdbx_seq_one_letter_code
_entity_poly.pdbx_strand_id
1 'polypeptide(L)'
;MKWMLPLVIIMFLWPATILAQTNTQSDSLYQINQKVCDRFEGDMVKLAAIMEELRRRKGVTETRVAFGGVDTQIKSADYQVTFAAEALAFQRAQKFSSKSVLKANLLGLQSKILRTKSEVRKALNETE
;
A
#
# COMPACT_ATOMS: atom_id res chain seq x y z
N MET A 1 51.73 13.33 39.41
CA MET A 1 51.01 13.23 38.13
C MET A 1 50.09 12.01 38.15
N LYS A 2 48.88 12.09 38.72
CA LYS A 2 47.99 10.92 38.91
C LYS A 2 46.49 11.28 38.92
N TRP A 3 46.02 12.21 38.07
CA TRP A 3 44.59 12.56 38.04
C TRP A 3 44.03 12.92 36.65
N MET A 4 44.63 12.44 35.56
CA MET A 4 44.18 12.76 34.19
C MET A 4 43.55 11.60 33.43
N LEU A 5 43.24 10.47 34.09
CA LEU A 5 42.60 9.32 33.43
C LEU A 5 41.07 9.24 33.48
N PRO A 6 40.30 9.83 34.42
CA PRO A 6 38.86 9.57 34.46
C PRO A 6 38.06 10.39 33.43
N LEU A 7 38.65 11.45 32.86
CA LEU A 7 37.95 12.38 31.97
C LEU A 7 37.88 11.91 30.51
N VAL A 8 38.78 11.01 30.08
CA VAL A 8 38.84 10.52 28.70
C VAL A 8 37.77 9.45 28.42
N ILE A 9 37.35 8.69 29.45
CA ILE A 9 36.37 7.61 29.31
C ILE A 9 34.94 8.17 29.21
N ILE A 10 34.64 9.27 29.90
CA ILE A 10 33.31 9.92 29.85
C ILE A 10 33.08 10.61 28.49
N MET A 11 34.15 11.08 27.85
CA MET A 11 34.07 11.78 26.55
C MET A 11 33.89 10.82 25.35
N PHE A 12 34.22 9.53 25.50
CA PHE A 12 34.09 8.52 24.43
C PHE A 12 32.75 7.76 24.43
N LEU A 13 31.92 7.90 25.46
CA LEU A 13 30.62 7.21 25.58
C LEU A 13 29.43 7.98 24.97
N TRP A 14 29.67 9.14 24.34
CA TRP A 14 28.61 10.03 23.88
C TRP A 14 28.67 10.37 22.38
N PRO A 15 28.44 9.37 21.51
CA PRO A 15 27.46 9.60 20.44
C PRO A 15 26.51 8.41 20.14
N ALA A 16 26.62 7.29 20.87
CA ALA A 16 25.89 6.07 20.50
C ALA A 16 24.38 6.08 20.82
N THR A 17 23.91 6.94 21.73
CA THR A 17 22.51 6.96 22.17
C THR A 17 21.56 7.69 21.22
N ILE A 18 22.07 8.51 20.29
CA ILE A 18 21.24 9.26 19.33
C ILE A 18 20.84 8.37 18.13
N LEU A 19 21.65 7.37 17.79
CA LEU A 19 21.40 6.47 16.65
C LEU A 19 20.36 5.37 16.92
N ALA A 20 19.97 5.15 18.19
CA ALA A 20 18.96 4.16 18.56
C ALA A 20 17.51 4.69 18.46
N GLN A 21 17.31 6.02 18.59
CA GLN A 21 15.97 6.62 18.51
C GLN A 21 15.42 6.72 17.08
N THR A 22 16.27 6.68 16.06
CA THR A 22 15.85 6.78 14.65
C THR A 22 15.30 5.46 14.10
N ASN A 23 15.83 4.32 14.54
CA ASN A 23 15.39 3.00 14.08
C ASN A 23 13.95 2.68 14.52
N THR A 24 13.59 2.98 15.78
CA THR A 24 12.24 2.70 16.31
C THR A 24 11.14 3.50 15.61
N GLN A 25 11.43 4.74 15.19
CA GLN A 25 10.46 5.54 14.44
C GLN A 25 10.22 4.94 13.05
N SER A 26 11.29 4.58 12.33
CA SER A 26 11.17 3.96 11.00
C SER A 26 10.43 2.62 11.05
N ASP A 27 10.68 1.81 12.07
CA ASP A 27 9.98 0.55 12.31
C ASP A 27 8.50 0.78 12.64
N SER A 28 8.17 1.81 13.42
CA SER A 28 6.77 2.15 13.73
C SER A 28 5.98 2.59 12.50
N LEU A 29 6.60 3.36 11.59
CA LEU A 29 5.96 3.80 10.34
C LEU A 29 5.75 2.63 9.38
N TYR A 30 6.74 1.74 9.29
CA TYR A 30 6.60 0.51 8.52
C TYR A 30 5.45 -0.36 9.03
N GLN A 31 5.33 -0.56 10.35
CA GLN A 31 4.21 -1.33 10.93
C GLN A 31 2.84 -0.69 10.65
N ILE A 32 2.73 0.64 10.75
CA ILE A 32 1.50 1.35 10.38
C ILE A 32 1.17 1.12 8.90
N ASN A 33 2.16 1.22 8.03
CA ASN A 33 1.99 0.95 6.60
C ASN A 33 1.49 -0.47 6.35
N GLN A 34 2.11 -1.49 6.96
CA GLN A 34 1.69 -2.88 6.81
C GLN A 34 0.24 -3.08 7.25
N LYS A 35 -0.14 -2.57 8.42
CA LYS A 35 -1.50 -2.72 8.96
C LYS A 35 -2.57 -2.08 8.06
N VAL A 36 -2.27 -0.92 7.46
CA VAL A 36 -3.19 -0.29 6.51
C VAL A 36 -3.24 -1.05 5.20
N CYS A 37 -2.10 -1.54 4.71
CA CYS A 37 -2.04 -2.39 3.51
C CYS A 37 -2.85 -3.68 3.69
N ASP A 38 -2.76 -4.35 4.84
CA ASP A 38 -3.53 -5.57 5.13
C ASP A 38 -5.05 -5.34 5.00
N ARG A 39 -5.53 -4.19 5.51
CA ARG A 39 -6.94 -3.83 5.40
C ARG A 39 -7.35 -3.61 3.95
N PHE A 40 -6.52 -2.91 3.19
CA PHE A 40 -6.77 -2.65 1.78
C PHE A 40 -6.67 -3.91 0.92
N GLU A 41 -5.78 -4.84 1.26
CA GLU A 41 -5.68 -6.15 0.63
C GLU A 41 -6.99 -6.92 0.80
N GLY A 42 -7.56 -6.95 2.00
CA GLY A 42 -8.85 -7.58 2.24
C GLY A 42 -9.99 -6.98 1.40
N ASP A 43 -10.00 -5.66 1.19
CA ASP A 43 -10.96 -5.01 0.30
C ASP A 43 -10.72 -5.39 -1.17
N MET A 44 -9.47 -5.42 -1.62
CA MET A 44 -9.10 -5.75 -2.99
C MET A 44 -9.40 -7.21 -3.34
N VAL A 45 -9.18 -8.15 -2.42
CA VAL A 45 -9.54 -9.57 -2.58
C VAL A 45 -11.05 -9.72 -2.81
N LYS A 46 -11.88 -9.00 -2.04
CA LYS A 46 -13.34 -9.03 -2.24
C LYS A 46 -13.75 -8.46 -3.59
N LEU A 47 -13.17 -7.35 -4.02
CA LEU A 47 -13.46 -6.75 -5.32
C LEU A 47 -13.03 -7.66 -6.47
N ALA A 48 -11.89 -8.34 -6.34
CA ALA A 48 -11.43 -9.32 -7.32
C ALA A 48 -12.41 -10.51 -7.41
N ALA A 49 -12.87 -11.04 -6.28
CA ALA A 49 -13.86 -12.13 -6.26
C ALA A 49 -15.21 -11.72 -6.87
N ILE A 50 -15.68 -10.50 -6.61
CA ILE A 50 -16.91 -9.96 -7.21
C ILE A 50 -16.77 -9.90 -8.73
N MET A 51 -15.64 -9.39 -9.23
CA MET A 51 -15.39 -9.32 -10.68
C MET A 51 -15.28 -10.70 -11.31
N GLU A 52 -14.64 -11.67 -10.65
CA GLU A 52 -14.55 -13.05 -11.14
C GLU A 52 -15.94 -13.67 -11.31
N GLU A 53 -16.81 -13.50 -10.32
CA GLU A 53 -18.19 -13.98 -10.39
C GLU A 53 -19.01 -13.25 -11.46
N LEU A 54 -18.84 -11.93 -11.62
CA LEU A 54 -19.48 -11.16 -12.69
C LEU A 54 -19.06 -11.65 -14.07
N ARG A 55 -17.75 -11.85 -14.28
CA ARG A 55 -17.18 -12.38 -15.53
C ARG A 55 -17.75 -13.77 -15.84
N ARG A 56 -17.80 -14.65 -14.84
CA ARG A 56 -18.39 -15.98 -14.96
C ARG A 56 -19.85 -15.91 -15.42
N ARG A 57 -20.66 -15.03 -14.82
CA ARG A 57 -22.07 -14.83 -15.22
C ARG A 57 -22.24 -14.29 -16.63
N LYS A 58 -21.27 -13.50 -17.12
CA LYS A 58 -21.28 -12.91 -18.46
C LYS A 58 -20.57 -13.76 -19.52
N GLY A 59 -20.05 -14.93 -19.15
CA GLY A 59 -19.31 -15.80 -20.07
C GLY A 59 -17.96 -15.22 -20.52
N VAL A 60 -17.39 -14.27 -19.77
CA VAL A 60 -16.10 -13.65 -20.09
C VAL A 60 -14.97 -14.55 -19.58
N THR A 61 -14.33 -15.27 -20.50
CA THR A 61 -13.28 -16.27 -20.21
C THR A 61 -11.86 -15.78 -20.47
N GLU A 62 -11.71 -14.57 -21.02
CA GLU A 62 -10.42 -13.94 -21.27
C GLU A 62 -9.60 -13.86 -19.96
N THR A 63 -8.30 -13.67 -20.04
CA THR A 63 -7.52 -13.36 -18.82
C THR A 63 -7.74 -11.89 -18.45
N ARG A 64 -7.59 -11.51 -17.17
CA ARG A 64 -7.51 -10.09 -16.77
C ARG A 64 -6.22 -9.50 -17.37
N VAL A 65 -6.31 -8.88 -18.55
CA VAL A 65 -5.15 -8.28 -19.20
C VAL A 65 -5.26 -6.76 -19.14
N ALA A 66 -4.29 -6.12 -18.49
CA ALA A 66 -4.20 -4.66 -18.34
C ALA A 66 -3.75 -3.93 -19.63
N PHE A 67 -3.59 -4.64 -20.74
CA PHE A 67 -3.08 -4.10 -22.00
C PHE A 67 -4.15 -4.26 -23.10
N GLY A 68 -4.74 -3.15 -23.52
CA GLY A 68 -5.78 -3.10 -24.55
C GLY A 68 -6.82 -2.00 -24.27
N GLY A 69 -7.55 -1.58 -25.30
CA GLY A 69 -8.58 -0.54 -25.17
C GLY A 69 -9.63 -0.89 -24.10
N VAL A 70 -9.84 0.01 -23.15
CA VAL A 70 -10.91 -0.09 -22.16
C VAL A 70 -12.23 0.30 -22.85
N ASP A 71 -12.87 -0.67 -23.48
CA ASP A 71 -14.08 -0.50 -24.29
C ASP A 71 -15.37 -0.94 -23.58
N THR A 72 -15.27 -1.61 -22.42
CA THR A 72 -16.42 -2.04 -21.59
C THR A 72 -16.22 -1.70 -20.12
N GLN A 73 -17.30 -1.57 -19.33
CA GLN A 73 -17.14 -1.31 -17.88
C GLN A 73 -16.52 -2.50 -17.15
N ILE A 74 -16.75 -3.74 -17.59
CA ILE A 74 -16.09 -4.93 -17.04
C ILE A 74 -14.57 -4.82 -17.21
N LYS A 75 -14.10 -4.48 -18.41
CA LYS A 75 -12.66 -4.27 -18.66
C LYS A 75 -12.11 -3.07 -17.90
N SER A 76 -12.87 -1.97 -17.78
CA SER A 76 -12.48 -0.81 -16.95
C SER A 76 -12.29 -1.20 -15.49
N ALA A 77 -13.25 -1.93 -14.94
CA ALA A 77 -13.21 -2.41 -13.57
C ALA A 77 -12.02 -3.36 -13.36
N ASP A 78 -11.80 -4.32 -14.25
CA ASP A 78 -10.67 -5.25 -14.18
C ASP A 78 -9.31 -4.54 -14.25
N TYR A 79 -9.19 -3.54 -15.13
CA TYR A 79 -8.01 -2.69 -15.18
C TYR A 79 -7.78 -1.99 -13.84
N GLN A 80 -8.81 -1.35 -13.26
CA GLN A 80 -8.66 -0.68 -11.97
C GLN A 80 -8.35 -1.65 -10.83
N VAL A 81 -8.94 -2.85 -10.82
CA VAL A 81 -8.63 -3.87 -9.81
C VAL A 81 -7.14 -4.24 -9.87
N THR A 82 -6.62 -4.48 -11.06
CA THR A 82 -5.21 -4.81 -11.27
C THR A 82 -4.31 -3.65 -10.87
N PHE A 83 -4.61 -2.45 -11.36
CA PHE A 83 -3.83 -1.24 -11.06
C PHE A 83 -3.79 -0.90 -9.57
N ALA A 84 -4.91 -1.04 -8.86
CA ALA A 84 -4.95 -0.82 -7.41
C ALA A 84 -4.22 -1.91 -6.63
N ALA A 85 -4.25 -3.17 -7.09
CA ALA A 85 -3.48 -4.26 -6.48
C ALA A 85 -1.96 -4.03 -6.63
N GLU A 86 -1.50 -3.59 -7.80
CA GLU A 86 -0.10 -3.21 -8.03
C GLU A 86 0.32 -2.02 -7.16
N ALA A 87 -0.51 -0.97 -7.09
CA ALA A 87 -0.26 0.17 -6.23
C ALA A 87 -0.18 -0.21 -4.75
N LEU A 88 -1.01 -1.16 -4.30
CA LEU A 88 -0.97 -1.71 -2.95
C LEU A 88 0.33 -2.48 -2.70
N ALA A 89 0.75 -3.35 -3.62
CA ALA A 89 2.00 -4.08 -3.51
C ALA A 89 3.20 -3.12 -3.44
N PHE A 90 3.22 -2.08 -4.27
CA PHE A 90 4.25 -1.04 -4.24
C PHE A 90 4.24 -0.26 -2.93
N GLN A 91 3.07 0.13 -2.43
CA GLN A 91 2.94 0.79 -1.12
C GLN A 91 3.49 -0.09 0.01
N ARG A 92 3.20 -1.39 -0.03
CA ARG A 92 3.61 -2.36 0.99
C ARG A 92 5.13 -2.52 1.09
N ALA A 93 5.82 -2.46 -0.04
CA ALA A 93 7.28 -2.57 -0.12
C ALA A 93 8.01 -1.27 0.29
N GLN A 94 7.33 -0.13 0.36
CA GLN A 94 7.94 1.15 0.68
C GLN A 94 8.30 1.29 2.16
N LYS A 95 9.41 1.97 2.40
CA LYS A 95 9.82 2.49 3.72
C LYS A 95 9.61 4.00 3.75
N PHE A 96 9.29 4.53 4.93
CA PHE A 96 8.92 5.93 5.10
C PHE A 96 9.86 6.63 6.06
N SER A 97 10.37 7.78 5.66
CA SER A 97 11.21 8.65 6.48
C SER A 97 10.41 9.53 7.44
N SER A 98 9.11 9.72 7.19
CA SER A 98 8.25 10.56 8.03
C SER A 98 6.77 10.18 7.98
N LYS A 99 6.02 10.62 9.01
CA LYS A 99 4.56 10.45 9.10
C LYS A 99 3.81 11.17 7.98
N SER A 100 4.29 12.35 7.55
CA SER A 100 3.62 13.14 6.51
C SER A 100 3.70 12.45 5.15
N VAL A 101 4.86 11.89 4.80
CA VAL A 101 5.06 11.12 3.56
C VAL A 101 4.19 9.87 3.58
N LEU A 102 4.19 9.11 4.70
CA LEU A 102 3.33 7.95 4.85
C LEU A 102 1.85 8.31 4.64
N LYS A 103 1.36 9.37 5.29
CA LYS A 103 -0.03 9.82 5.16
C LYS A 103 -0.38 10.18 3.72
N ALA A 104 0.47 10.96 3.04
CA ALA A 104 0.24 11.37 1.66
C ALA A 104 0.13 10.15 0.72
N ASN A 105 1.04 9.18 0.87
CA ASN A 105 1.04 7.98 0.04
C ASN A 105 -0.19 7.09 0.33
N LEU A 106 -0.56 6.92 1.60
CA LEU A 106 -1.77 6.17 1.97
C LEU A 106 -3.06 6.82 1.45
N LEU A 107 -3.16 8.15 1.44
CA LEU A 107 -4.29 8.86 0.81
C LEU A 107 -4.31 8.63 -0.70
N GLY A 108 -3.15 8.65 -1.35
CA GLY A 108 -3.03 8.33 -2.77
C GLY A 108 -3.45 6.89 -3.11
N LEU A 109 -3.16 5.93 -2.22
CA LEU A 109 -3.62 4.55 -2.34
C LEU A 109 -5.13 4.43 -2.10
N GLN A 110 -5.65 5.10 -1.06
CA GLN A 110 -7.08 5.14 -0.76
C GLN A 110 -7.89 5.61 -1.97
N SER A 111 -7.48 6.69 -2.62
CA SER A 111 -8.16 7.22 -3.81
C SER A 111 -8.20 6.22 -4.97
N LYS A 112 -7.14 5.43 -5.18
CA LYS A 112 -7.10 4.38 -6.21
C LYS A 112 -8.08 3.24 -5.88
N ILE A 113 -8.14 2.83 -4.63
CA ILE A 113 -9.07 1.78 -4.17
C ILE A 113 -10.52 2.27 -4.26
N LEU A 114 -10.79 3.52 -3.88
CA LEU A 114 -12.13 4.10 -4.01
C LEU A 114 -12.57 4.20 -5.48
N ARG A 115 -11.66 4.61 -6.37
CA ARG A 115 -11.91 4.59 -7.82
C ARG A 115 -12.23 3.18 -8.31
N THR A 116 -11.46 2.19 -7.87
CA THR A 116 -11.68 0.78 -8.20
C THR A 116 -13.07 0.32 -7.75
N LYS A 117 -13.46 0.63 -6.51
CA LYS A 117 -14.82 0.33 -6.00
C LYS A 117 -15.90 0.98 -6.88
N SER A 118 -15.68 2.22 -7.32
CA SER A 118 -16.62 2.90 -8.21
C SER A 118 -16.75 2.22 -9.57
N GLU A 119 -15.65 1.84 -10.21
CA GLU A 119 -15.69 1.13 -11.51
C GLU A 119 -16.33 -0.27 -11.39
N VAL A 120 -16.02 -1.01 -10.32
CA VAL A 120 -16.68 -2.29 -10.05
C VAL A 120 -18.19 -2.11 -9.87
N ARG A 121 -18.61 -1.06 -9.14
CA ARG A 121 -20.04 -0.76 -8.99
C ARG A 121 -20.71 -0.42 -10.32
N LYS A 122 -20.05 0.35 -11.19
CA LYS A 122 -20.56 0.63 -12.54
C LYS A 122 -20.75 -0.69 -13.30
N ALA A 123 -19.73 -1.53 -13.36
CA ALA A 123 -19.78 -2.82 -14.04
C ALA A 123 -20.89 -3.76 -13.51
N LEU A 124 -21.21 -3.69 -12.21
CA LEU A 124 -22.36 -4.40 -11.64
C LEU A 124 -23.70 -3.78 -12.08
N ASN A 125 -23.80 -2.45 -12.11
CA ASN A 125 -25.04 -1.76 -12.47
C ASN A 125 -25.32 -1.75 -13.98
N GLU A 126 -24.32 -1.98 -14.83
CA GLU A 126 -24.50 -2.28 -16.26
C GLU A 126 -25.31 -3.57 -16.52
N THR A 127 -25.64 -4.31 -15.46
CA THR A 127 -26.37 -5.59 -15.53
C THR A 127 -27.81 -5.54 -15.03
N GLU A 128 -28.27 -4.38 -14.53
CA GLU A 128 -29.69 -4.07 -14.32
C GLU A 128 -30.26 -3.35 -15.54
#